data_AF-A0A839DZM6-F1
#
_entry.id   AF-A0A839DZM6-F1
#
_cell.length_a   1.000
_cell.length_b   1.000
_cell.length_c   1.000
_cell.angle_alpha   90.00
_cell.angle_beta   90.00
_cell.angle_gamma   90.00
#
_symmetry.space_group_name_H-M   'P 1'
#
loop_
_entity.id
_entity.type
_entity.pdbx_description
1 polymer ?
#
loop_
_entity_poly.entity_id
_entity_poly.type
_entity_poly.pdbx_seq_one_letter_code
_entity_poly.pdbx_strand_id
1 'polypeptide(L)' 'MSVSEPGDVTEVCDWCGQAVYQESARYERMPDPSSEQNVVLTACSDDHLRWLRDRYGSS' A
#
# COMPACT_ATOMS: atom_id res chain seq x y z
N MET A 1 -0.50 -12.13 31.64
CA MET A 1 -1.23 -11.15 30.81
C MET A 1 -0.19 -10.38 30.02
N SER A 2 0.04 -10.76 28.77
CA SER A 2 0.94 -10.02 27.90
C SER A 2 0.05 -9.05 27.13
N VAL A 3 0.07 -7.77 27.51
CA VAL A 3 -0.33 -6.71 26.59
C VAL A 3 0.74 -6.77 25.49
N SER A 4 0.40 -7.44 24.39
CA SER A 4 1.09 -7.17 23.15
C SER A 4 0.80 -5.71 22.86
N GLU A 5 1.76 -4.82 23.12
CA GLU A 5 1.70 -3.47 22.57
C GLU A 5 1.37 -3.65 21.08
N PRO A 6 0.28 -3.06 20.56
CA PRO A 6 0.07 -3.07 19.12
C PRO A 6 1.28 -2.34 18.56
N GLY A 7 2.27 -3.11 18.11
CA GLY A 7 3.44 -2.58 17.45
C GLY A 7 2.89 -1.69 16.36
N ASP A 8 3.18 -0.40 16.48
CA ASP A 8 2.68 0.66 15.62
C ASP A 8 3.38 0.50 14.26
N VAL A 9 3.04 -0.56 13.55
CA VAL A 9 3.61 -0.89 12.24
C VAL A 9 2.99 0.14 11.30
N THR A 10 3.75 1.19 11.06
CA THR A 10 3.42 2.24 10.13
C THR A 10 4.07 1.89 8.79
N GLU A 11 3.23 1.68 7.79
CA GLU A 11 3.64 1.53 6.40
C GLU A 11 3.63 2.91 5.73
N VAL A 12 4.14 3.02 4.51
CA VAL A 12 4.17 4.29 3.77
C VAL A 12 3.25 4.20 2.56
N CYS A 13 2.40 5.20 2.37
CA CYS A 13 1.58 5.29 1.17
C CYS A 13 2.46 5.59 -0.05
N ASP A 14 2.46 4.72 -1.06
CA ASP A 14 3.21 4.87 -2.32
C ASP A 14 2.80 6.10 -3.14
N TRP A 15 1.59 6.61 -2.92
CA TRP A 15 1.07 7.77 -3.64
C TRP A 15 1.53 9.10 -3.02
N CYS A 16 1.22 9.34 -1.74
CA CYS A 16 1.47 10.62 -1.07
C CYS A 16 2.70 10.61 -0.16
N GLY A 17 3.33 9.45 0.07
CA GLY A 17 4.49 9.30 0.94
C GLY A 17 4.21 9.45 2.43
N GLN A 18 2.94 9.52 2.84
CA GLN A 18 2.58 9.63 4.26
C GLN A 18 2.61 8.28 4.95
N ALA A 19 3.02 8.29 6.22
CA ALA A 19 2.89 7.14 7.10
C ALA A 19 1.40 6.79 7.31
N VAL A 20 1.09 5.51 7.23
CA VAL A 20 -0.24 4.95 7.44
C VAL A 20 -0.13 3.73 8.34
N TYR A 21 -1.02 3.64 9.32
CA TYR A 21 -1.10 2.46 10.18
C TYR A 21 -1.46 1.22 9.37
N GLN A 22 -0.77 0.11 9.59
CA GLN A 22 -1.00 -1.14 8.87
C GLN A 22 -2.47 -1.59 8.88
N GLU A 23 -3.20 -1.32 9.97
CA GLU A 23 -4.64 -1.62 10.12
C GLU A 23 -5.56 -0.78 9.22
N SER A 24 -5.12 0.45 8.88
CA SER A 24 -5.85 1.41 8.06
C SER A 24 -5.35 1.45 6.62
N ALA A 25 -4.16 0.91 6.38
CA ALA A 25 -3.53 0.83 5.08
C ALA A 25 -4.30 -0.11 4.14
N ARG A 26 -4.30 0.27 2.86
CA ARG A 26 -4.90 -0.48 1.76
C ARG A 26 -3.77 -1.06 0.93
N TYR A 27 -3.88 -2.34 0.61
CA TYR A 27 -2.89 -3.05 -0.19
C TYR A 27 -3.52 -3.56 -1.46
N GLU A 28 -2.80 -3.43 -2.56
CA GLU A 28 -3.20 -4.05 -3.82
C GLU A 28 -2.02 -4.69 -4.52
N ARG A 29 -2.22 -5.90 -5.02
CA ARG A 29 -1.23 -6.60 -5.84
C ARG A 29 -1.48 -6.27 -7.28
N MET A 30 -0.50 -5.63 -7.91
CA MET A 30 -0.52 -5.30 -9.32
C MET A 30 0.60 -6.04 -10.05
N PRO A 31 0.39 -6.48 -11.29
CA PRO A 31 1.48 -6.97 -12.13
C PRO A 31 2.43 -5.79 -12.40
N ASP A 32 3.72 -5.98 -12.11
CA ASP A 32 4.72 -4.99 -12.46
C ASP A 32 4.99 -5.07 -13.98
N PRO A 33 4.81 -3.99 -14.76
CA PRO A 33 5.05 -4.06 -16.20
C PRO A 33 6.54 -4.24 -16.55
N SER A 34 7.45 -4.01 -15.60
CA SER A 34 8.90 -4.11 -15.79
C SER A 34 9.49 -5.45 -15.35
N SER A 35 8.70 -6.34 -14.73
CA SER A 35 9.15 -7.64 -14.19
C SER A 35 8.04 -8.68 -14.27
N GLU A 36 8.37 -9.97 -14.31
CA GLU A 36 7.36 -11.05 -14.15
C GLU A 36 6.85 -11.19 -12.70
N GLN A 37 7.01 -10.15 -11.88
CA GLN A 37 6.67 -10.13 -10.46
C GLN A 37 5.46 -9.22 -10.21
N ASN A 38 4.74 -9.48 -9.12
CA ASN A 38 3.67 -8.61 -8.67
C ASN A 38 4.24 -7.60 -7.66
N VAL A 39 3.97 -6.32 -7.85
CA VAL A 39 4.24 -5.27 -6.86
C VAL A 39 3.06 -5.16 -5.89
N VAL A 40 3.35 -4.96 -4.61
CA VAL A 40 2.34 -4.65 -3.59
C VAL A 40 2.32 -3.14 -3.40
N LEU A 41 1.22 -2.50 -3.75
CA LEU A 41 1.01 -1.08 -3.59
C LEU A 41 0.35 -0.82 -2.25
N THR A 42 0.89 0.14 -1.50
CA THR A 42 0.35 0.56 -0.22
C THR A 42 -0.28 1.95 -0.34
N ALA A 43 -1.52 2.10 0.12
CA ALA A 43 -2.23 3.36 0.09
C ALA A 43 -2.91 3.67 1.43
N CYS A 44 -2.99 4.95 1.78
CA CYS A 44 -3.75 5.37 2.96
C CYS A 44 -5.25 5.50 2.70
N SER A 45 -5.69 5.47 1.44
CA SER A 45 -7.08 5.58 1.03
C SER A 45 -7.34 4.81 -0.26
N ASP A 46 -8.62 4.47 -0.51
CA ASP A 46 -9.04 3.81 -1.76
C ASP A 46 -8.82 4.71 -2.98
N ASP A 47 -8.95 6.04 -2.81
CA ASP A 47 -8.70 7.01 -3.87
C ASP A 47 -7.23 6.97 -4.31
N HIS A 48 -6.29 6.99 -3.36
CA HIS A 48 -4.85 6.86 -3.65
C HIS A 48 -4.51 5.50 -4.28
N LEU A 49 -5.13 4.42 -3.80
CA LEU A 49 -4.96 3.09 -4.39
C LEU A 49 -5.44 3.08 -5.85
N ARG A 50 -6.57 3.73 -6.13
CA ARG A 50 -7.14 3.86 -7.47
C ARG A 50 -6.24 4.68 -8.40
N TRP A 51 -5.65 5.77 -7.91
CA TRP A 51 -4.65 6.54 -8.67
C TRP A 51 -3.39 5.74 -8.96
N LEU A 52 -2.89 4.99 -7.97
CA LEU A 52 -1.75 4.09 -8.19
C LEU A 52 -2.12 3.03 -9.24
N ARG A 53 -3.28 2.38 -9.11
CA ARG A 53 -3.75 1.38 -10.08
C ARG A 53 -3.81 1.93 -11.50
N ASP A 54 -4.33 3.14 -11.69
CA ASP A 54 -4.39 3.78 -13.00
C ASP A 54 -2.98 4.00 -13.59
N ARG A 55 -2.03 4.40 -12.74
CA ARG A 55 -0.62 4.57 -13.09
C ARG A 55 0.07 3.26 -13.48
N TYR A 56 -0.22 2.15 -12.79
CA TYR A 56 0.37 0.83 -13.09
C TYR A 56 -0.38 0.07 -14.20
N GLY A 57 -1.69 0.31 -14.35
CA GLY A 57 -2.56 -0.37 -15.31
C GLY A 57 -2.67 0.29 -16.68
N SER A 58 -2.16 1.52 -16.85
CA SER A 58 -2.13 2.23 -18.14
C SER A 58 -0.91 1.86 -19.03
N SER A 59 -0.23 0.74 -18.76
CA SER A 59 0.93 0.29 -19.56
C SER A 59 0.60 -0.74 -20.61
#